data_AF-A0A9W6XNI9-F1
#
_entry.id   AF-A0A9W6XNI9-F1
#
_cell.length_a   1.000
_cell.length_b   1.000
_cell.length_c   1.000
_cell.angle_alpha   90.00
_cell.angle_beta   90.00
_cell.angle_gamma   90.00
#
_symmetry.space_group_name_H-M   'P 1'
#
loop_
_entity.id
_entity.type
_entity.pdbx_description
1 polymer ?
#
loop_
_entity_poly.entity_id
_entity_poly.type
_entity_poly.pdbx_seq_one_letter_code
_entity_poly.pdbx_strand_id
1 'polypeptide(L)'
;MIHLCRNLIRAVEGPAFPKFELFNKSDKVTYQYYVGRISMFEDQYQKAETCLDYAWKHCHRGKARNKRMILQFLVPVKLLLGVMPSPKLLTDYALEEYTGLTDAIRDGNLHLFTEYLAQYQDKFIQQGVYLLIEKLRLLVLRNLFKKVYVVATPCLHPLGCG
;
A
#
# COMPACT_ATOMS: atom_id res chain seq x y z
N MET A 1 -11.86 2.65 -18.49
CA MET A 1 -10.77 3.64 -18.30
C MET A 1 -9.39 2.99 -18.17
N ILE A 2 -9.13 2.10 -17.21
CA ILE A 2 -7.78 1.52 -16.98
C ILE A 2 -7.26 0.67 -18.16
N HIS A 3 -8.15 -0.05 -18.87
CA HIS A 3 -7.77 -0.88 -20.02
C HIS A 3 -7.10 -0.11 -21.18
N LEU A 4 -7.41 1.18 -21.35
CA LEU A 4 -6.79 2.02 -22.39
C LEU A 4 -5.31 2.31 -22.08
N CYS A 5 -4.96 2.44 -20.80
CA CYS A 5 -3.58 2.71 -20.36
C CYS A 5 -2.67 1.49 -20.59
N ARG A 6 -3.22 0.27 -20.60
CA ARG A 6 -2.42 -0.95 -20.82
C ARG A 6 -1.79 -0.98 -22.23
N ASN A 7 -2.49 -0.44 -23.23
CA ASN A 7 -1.96 -0.34 -24.59
C ASN A 7 -0.76 0.62 -24.64
N LEU A 8 -0.81 1.73 -23.89
CA LEU A 8 0.31 2.66 -23.77
C LEU A 8 1.50 2.04 -23.05
N ILE A 9 1.28 1.32 -21.94
CA ILE A 9 2.34 0.60 -21.23
C ILE A 9 3.03 -0.41 -22.17
N ARG A 10 2.25 -1.22 -22.89
CA ARG A 10 2.79 -2.19 -23.85
C ARG A 10 3.59 -1.54 -24.98
N ALA A 11 3.17 -0.38 -25.46
CA ALA A 11 3.92 0.36 -26.47
C ALA A 11 5.27 0.86 -25.93
N VAL A 12 5.29 1.37 -24.69
CA VAL A 12 6.50 1.86 -24.02
C VAL A 12 7.46 0.74 -23.63
N GLU A 13 6.93 -0.43 -23.26
CA GLU A 13 7.73 -1.63 -22.94
C GLU A 13 8.16 -2.41 -24.21
N GLY A 14 7.70 -1.99 -25.39
CA GLY A 14 7.98 -2.63 -26.66
C GLY A 14 9.41 -2.35 -27.16
N PRO A 15 9.97 -3.24 -28.03
CA PRO A 15 11.35 -3.14 -28.49
C PRO A 15 11.63 -1.92 -29.38
N ALA A 16 10.58 -1.32 -29.95
CA ALA A 16 10.67 -0.12 -30.78
C ALA A 16 10.76 1.18 -29.96
N PHE A 17 10.46 1.14 -28.66
CA PHE A 17 10.57 2.30 -27.79
C PHE A 17 11.99 2.42 -27.24
N PRO A 18 12.52 3.65 -27.03
CA PRO A 18 13.84 3.81 -26.44
C PRO A 18 13.94 3.09 -25.09
N LYS A 19 15.12 2.51 -24.81
CA LYS A 19 15.35 1.80 -23.55
C LYS A 19 15.07 2.72 -22.36
N PHE A 20 14.44 2.17 -21.32
CA PHE A 20 14.01 2.92 -20.13
C PHE A 20 15.17 3.73 -19.52
N GLU A 21 16.40 3.19 -19.54
CA GLU A 21 17.60 3.80 -18.98
C GLU A 21 17.97 5.14 -19.64
N LEU A 22 17.55 5.38 -20.88
CA LEU A 22 17.88 6.59 -21.64
C LEU A 22 17.10 7.82 -21.18
N PHE A 23 15.97 7.63 -20.50
CA PHE A 23 15.12 8.73 -20.05
C PHE A 23 15.68 9.41 -18.79
N ASN A 24 15.33 10.68 -18.60
CA ASN A 24 15.70 11.40 -17.39
C ASN A 24 15.00 10.79 -16.15
N LYS A 25 15.50 11.13 -14.97
CA LYS A 25 15.01 10.55 -13.71
C LYS A 25 13.55 10.95 -13.40
N SER A 26 13.14 12.17 -13.74
CA SER A 26 11.77 12.66 -13.49
C SER A 26 10.73 11.91 -14.31
N ASP A 27 11.02 11.61 -15.57
CA ASP A 27 10.13 10.87 -16.47
C ASP A 27 9.99 9.44 -15.98
N LYS A 28 11.10 8.81 -15.60
CA LYS A 28 11.12 7.47 -14.99
C LYS A 28 10.27 7.39 -13.72
N VAL A 29 10.40 8.37 -12.82
CA VAL A 29 9.60 8.45 -11.58
C VAL A 29 8.12 8.59 -11.90
N THR A 30 7.77 9.45 -12.87
CA THR A 30 6.39 9.69 -13.28
C THR A 30 5.78 8.44 -13.91
N TYR A 31 6.51 7.79 -14.81
CA TYR A 31 6.09 6.54 -15.44
C TYR A 31 5.83 5.45 -14.39
N GLN A 32 6.79 5.22 -13.50
CA GLN A 32 6.67 4.20 -12.45
C GLN A 32 5.54 4.50 -11.46
N TYR A 33 5.29 5.76 -11.14
CA TYR A 33 4.14 6.16 -10.33
C TYR A 33 2.81 5.73 -10.98
N TYR A 34 2.63 5.97 -12.28
CA TYR A 34 1.38 5.60 -12.96
C TYR A 34 1.26 4.10 -13.22
N VAL A 35 2.34 3.42 -13.62
CA VAL A 35 2.34 1.95 -13.75
C VAL A 35 1.99 1.30 -12.42
N GLY A 36 2.58 1.78 -11.33
CA GLY A 36 2.29 1.28 -9.99
C GLY A 36 0.82 1.44 -9.59
N ARG A 37 0.21 2.59 -9.87
CA ARG A 37 -1.24 2.81 -9.65
C ARG A 37 -2.11 1.91 -10.50
N ILE A 38 -1.78 1.73 -11.78
CA ILE A 38 -2.52 0.82 -12.67
C ILE A 38 -2.43 -0.62 -12.15
N SER A 39 -1.22 -1.09 -11.82
CA SER A 39 -1.01 -2.41 -11.23
C SER A 39 -1.76 -2.61 -9.91
N MET A 40 -1.84 -1.58 -9.07
CA MET A 40 -2.62 -1.60 -7.83
C MET A 40 -4.11 -1.84 -8.11
N PHE A 41 -4.69 -1.14 -9.10
CA PHE A 41 -6.10 -1.34 -9.48
C PHE A 41 -6.37 -2.69 -10.16
N GLU A 42 -5.34 -3.30 -10.77
CA GLU A 42 -5.40 -4.63 -11.36
C GLU A 42 -5.09 -5.74 -10.34
N ASP A 43 -5.06 -5.41 -9.05
CA ASP A 43 -4.72 -6.31 -7.95
C ASP A 43 -3.31 -6.96 -8.05
N GLN A 44 -2.43 -6.40 -8.89
CA GLN A 44 -1.03 -6.82 -9.03
C GLN A 44 -0.15 -6.12 -7.97
N TYR A 45 -0.39 -6.41 -6.70
CA TYR A 45 0.18 -5.64 -5.59
C TYR A 45 1.71 -5.68 -5.51
N GLN A 46 2.36 -6.81 -5.84
CA GLN A 46 3.84 -6.91 -5.84
C GLN A 46 4.46 -6.03 -6.94
N LYS A 47 3.85 -6.00 -8.13
CA LYS A 47 4.27 -5.10 -9.21
C LYS A 47 4.01 -3.64 -8.82
N ALA A 48 2.85 -3.36 -8.24
CA ALA A 48 2.49 -2.03 -7.75
C ALA A 48 3.50 -1.51 -6.72
N GLU A 49 3.86 -2.34 -5.74
CA GLU A 49 4.88 -2.02 -4.74
C GLU A 49 6.21 -1.71 -5.41
N THR A 50 6.69 -2.57 -6.31
CA THR A 50 7.99 -2.40 -6.98
C THR A 50 8.07 -1.08 -7.73
N CYS A 51 7.03 -0.75 -8.49
CA CYS A 51 6.94 0.49 -9.26
C CYS A 51 6.84 1.74 -8.36
N LEU A 52 5.95 1.71 -7.36
CA LEU A 52 5.75 2.84 -6.44
C LEU A 52 6.96 3.07 -5.52
N ASP A 53 7.64 2.00 -5.09
CA ASP A 53 8.86 2.07 -4.29
C ASP A 53 10.03 2.64 -5.11
N TYR A 54 10.14 2.25 -6.39
CA TYR A 54 11.07 2.91 -7.32
C TYR A 54 10.78 4.41 -7.42
N ALA A 55 9.52 4.78 -7.70
CA ALA A 55 9.11 6.18 -7.82
C ALA A 55 9.44 6.97 -6.54
N TRP A 56 9.16 6.40 -5.37
CA TRP A 56 9.44 6.99 -4.07
C TRP A 56 10.93 7.26 -3.85
N LYS A 57 11.76 6.24 -4.04
CA LYS A 57 13.22 6.30 -3.81
C LYS A 57 13.92 7.25 -4.78
N HIS A 58 13.41 7.35 -6.01
CA HIS A 58 14.01 8.15 -7.07
C HIS A 58 13.42 9.55 -7.19
N CYS A 59 12.29 9.84 -6.52
CA CYS A 59 11.71 11.18 -6.47
C CYS A 59 12.67 12.18 -5.81
N HIS A 60 12.77 13.38 -6.39
CA HIS A 60 13.65 14.42 -5.91
C HIS A 60 13.32 14.81 -4.46
N ARG A 61 14.34 14.92 -3.60
CA ARG A 61 14.17 15.16 -2.15
C ARG A 61 13.41 16.46 -1.84
N GLY A 62 13.65 17.51 -2.62
CA GLY A 62 12.93 18.80 -2.49
C GLY A 62 11.49 18.81 -3.04
N LYS A 63 10.96 17.70 -3.55
CA LYS A 63 9.58 17.60 -4.08
C LYS A 63 8.67 16.86 -3.09
N ALA A 64 8.52 17.43 -1.89
CA ALA A 64 7.74 16.84 -0.80
C ALA A 64 6.30 16.48 -1.20
N ARG A 65 5.63 17.33 -1.99
CA ARG A 65 4.29 17.05 -2.53
C ARG A 65 4.23 15.78 -3.37
N ASN A 66 5.16 15.62 -4.33
CA ASN A 66 5.19 14.43 -5.20
C ASN A 66 5.49 13.17 -4.40
N LYS A 67 6.42 13.29 -3.45
CA LYS A 67 6.73 12.24 -2.49
C LYS A 67 5.49 11.81 -1.71
N ARG A 68 4.75 12.75 -1.13
CA ARG A 68 3.48 12.48 -0.43
C ARG A 68 2.47 11.79 -1.34
N MET A 69 2.31 12.25 -2.58
CA MET A 69 1.40 11.63 -3.55
C MET A 69 1.78 10.17 -3.83
N ILE A 70 3.07 9.85 -3.96
CA ILE A 70 3.52 8.46 -4.15
C ILE A 70 3.18 7.62 -2.91
N LEU A 71 3.43 8.15 -1.70
CA LEU A 71 3.14 7.43 -0.46
C LEU A 71 1.65 7.15 -0.24
N GLN A 72 0.74 8.03 -0.67
CA GLN A 72 -0.71 7.80 -0.59
C GLN A 72 -1.16 6.50 -1.29
N PHE A 73 -0.42 6.05 -2.31
CA PHE A 73 -0.67 4.76 -2.95
C PHE A 73 0.25 3.65 -2.42
N LEU A 74 1.52 3.97 -2.12
CA LEU A 74 2.48 2.96 -1.66
C LEU A 74 2.14 2.40 -0.27
N VAL A 75 1.69 3.24 0.66
CA VAL A 75 1.34 2.83 2.03
C VAL A 75 0.24 1.76 2.03
N PRO A 76 -0.94 1.96 1.41
CA PRO A 76 -1.98 0.93 1.43
C PRO A 76 -1.61 -0.33 0.62
N VAL A 77 -0.80 -0.21 -0.44
CA VAL A 77 -0.24 -1.38 -1.14
C VAL A 77 0.67 -2.19 -0.21
N LYS A 78 1.57 -1.53 0.52
CA LYS A 78 2.45 -2.20 1.50
C LYS A 78 1.66 -2.83 2.64
N LEU A 79 0.62 -2.16 3.14
CA LEU A 79 -0.27 -2.71 4.17
C LEU A 79 -0.94 -4.01 3.70
N LEU A 80 -1.42 -4.08 2.45
CA LEU A 80 -1.99 -5.31 1.89
C LEU A 80 -0.97 -6.45 1.81
N LEU A 81 0.28 -6.11 1.53
CA LEU A 81 1.40 -7.06 1.55
C LEU A 81 1.89 -7.39 2.97
N GLY A 82 1.23 -6.86 4.00
CA GLY A 82 1.55 -7.12 5.41
C GLY A 82 2.70 -6.29 5.97
N VAL A 83 3.14 -5.25 5.26
CA VAL A 83 4.23 -4.36 5.67
C VAL A 83 3.64 -3.10 6.31
N MET A 84 3.96 -2.87 7.58
CA MET A 84 3.49 -1.70 8.34
C MET A 84 4.36 -0.47 8.05
N PRO A 85 3.78 0.73 7.86
CA PRO A 85 4.54 1.97 7.81
C PRO A 85 5.07 2.32 9.21
N SER A 86 6.19 3.04 9.27
CA SER A 86 6.66 3.60 10.54
C SER A 86 5.84 4.84 10.92
N PRO A 87 5.59 5.09 12.22
CA PRO A 87 4.88 6.29 12.67
C PRO A 87 5.53 7.58 12.16
N LYS A 88 6.87 7.64 12.20
CA LYS A 88 7.65 8.76 11.69
C LYS A 88 7.38 9.04 10.21
N LEU A 89 7.27 8.01 9.36
CA LEU A 89 6.95 8.20 7.94
C LEU A 89 5.58 8.86 7.75
N LEU A 90 4.58 8.47 8.55
CA LEU A 90 3.24 9.03 8.46
C LEU A 90 3.22 10.50 8.88
N THR A 91 3.93 10.84 9.96
CA THR A 91 4.08 12.23 10.43
C THR A 91 4.86 13.09 9.43
N ASP A 92 6.01 12.62 8.94
CA ASP A 92 6.90 13.37 8.04
C ASP A 92 6.21 13.77 6.72
N TYR A 93 5.17 13.04 6.31
CA TYR A 93 4.45 13.26 5.04
C TYR A 93 2.96 13.59 5.20
N ALA A 94 2.50 13.88 6.42
CA ALA A 94 1.11 14.22 6.73
C ALA A 94 0.11 13.19 6.15
N LEU A 95 0.27 11.95 6.61
CA LEU A 95 -0.51 10.76 6.25
C LEU A 95 -1.23 10.17 7.47
N GLU A 96 -1.76 11.04 8.32
CA GLU A 96 -2.40 10.69 9.59
C GLU A 96 -3.62 9.79 9.40
N GLU A 97 -4.27 9.80 8.22
CA GLU A 97 -5.39 8.92 7.90
C GLU A 97 -5.05 7.42 7.99
N TYR A 98 -3.76 7.05 7.97
CA TYR A 98 -3.33 5.66 8.06
C TYR A 98 -2.95 5.21 9.48
N THR A 99 -2.84 6.11 10.46
CA THR A 99 -2.36 5.74 11.81
C THR A 99 -3.31 4.74 12.49
N GLY A 100 -4.59 5.07 12.62
CA GLY A 100 -5.55 4.15 13.24
C GLY A 100 -5.82 2.89 12.43
N LEU A 101 -5.63 2.92 11.11
CA LEU A 101 -5.64 1.70 10.29
C LEU A 101 -4.51 0.76 10.70
N THR A 102 -3.30 1.27 10.95
CA THR A 102 -2.19 0.42 11.39
C THR A 102 -2.41 -0.21 12.75
N ASP A 103 -3.02 0.52 13.68
CA ASP A 103 -3.35 0.03 15.02
C ASP A 103 -4.44 -1.05 14.93
N ALA A 104 -5.52 -0.77 14.21
CA ALA A 104 -6.61 -1.72 14.00
C ALA A 104 -6.14 -3.04 13.36
N ILE A 105 -5.28 -2.96 12.34
CA ILE A 105 -4.70 -4.15 11.71
C ILE A 105 -3.82 -4.90 12.68
N ARG A 106 -2.89 -4.23 13.37
CA ARG A 106 -2.00 -4.88 14.35
C ARG A 106 -2.78 -5.60 15.43
N ASP A 107 -3.86 -4.98 15.89
CA ASP A 107 -4.63 -5.52 17.00
C ASP A 107 -5.69 -6.53 16.61
N GLY A 108 -6.01 -6.65 15.33
CA GLY A 108 -7.18 -7.41 14.89
C GLY A 108 -8.49 -6.74 15.34
N ASN A 109 -8.47 -5.43 15.57
CA ASN A 109 -9.63 -4.69 16.06
C ASN A 109 -10.52 -4.28 14.88
N LEU A 110 -11.51 -5.13 14.56
CA LEU A 110 -12.44 -4.90 13.45
C LEU A 110 -13.35 -3.68 13.67
N HIS A 111 -13.70 -3.40 14.93
CA HIS A 111 -14.53 -2.25 15.27
C HIS A 111 -13.79 -0.95 14.99
N LEU A 112 -12.58 -0.80 15.53
CA LEU A 112 -11.72 0.36 15.27
C LEU A 112 -11.44 0.55 13.78
N PHE A 113 -11.21 -0.54 13.04
CA PHE A 113 -11.05 -0.49 11.59
C PHE A 113 -12.27 0.10 10.90
N THR A 114 -13.48 -0.32 11.29
CA THR A 114 -14.74 0.14 10.70
C THR A 114 -14.99 1.61 11.00
N GLU A 115 -14.73 2.05 12.24
CA GLU A 115 -14.85 3.46 12.63
C GLU A 115 -13.90 4.36 11.84
N TYR A 116 -12.62 3.96 11.72
CA TYR A 116 -11.63 4.71 10.94
C TYR A 116 -11.99 4.78 9.46
N LEU A 117 -12.47 3.67 8.89
CA LEU A 117 -12.87 3.63 7.49
C LEU A 117 -14.05 4.56 7.22
N ALA A 118 -15.03 4.62 8.12
CA ALA A 118 -16.14 5.55 8.04
C ALA A 118 -15.68 7.02 8.19
N GLN A 119 -14.80 7.30 9.16
CA GLN A 119 -14.27 8.64 9.41
C GLN A 119 -13.53 9.23 8.21
N TYR A 120 -12.74 8.42 7.49
CA TYR A 120 -11.90 8.87 6.38
C TYR A 120 -12.45 8.47 5.00
N GLN A 121 -13.70 8.00 4.93
CA GLN A 121 -14.32 7.48 3.71
C GLN A 121 -14.15 8.43 2.52
N ASP A 122 -14.60 9.68 2.64
CA ASP A 122 -14.56 10.65 1.56
C ASP A 122 -13.13 10.95 1.09
N LYS A 123 -12.18 11.00 2.03
CA LYS A 123 -10.76 11.23 1.74
C LYS A 123 -10.19 10.05 0.94
N PHE A 124 -10.47 8.82 1.34
CA PHE A 124 -10.01 7.63 0.61
C PHE A 124 -10.69 7.47 -0.76
N ILE A 125 -11.95 7.88 -0.89
CA ILE A 125 -12.67 7.89 -2.18
C ILE A 125 -12.02 8.92 -3.12
N GLN A 126 -11.79 10.14 -2.66
CA GLN A 126 -11.14 11.20 -3.43
C GLN A 126 -9.72 10.81 -3.86
N GLN A 127 -8.98 10.12 -2.99
CA GLN A 127 -7.64 9.59 -3.30
C GLN A 127 -7.69 8.38 -4.26
N GLY A 128 -8.85 7.73 -4.41
CA GLY A 128 -9.02 6.53 -5.23
C GLY A 128 -8.45 5.26 -4.59
N VAL A 129 -8.35 5.21 -3.26
CA VAL A 129 -7.79 4.07 -2.50
C VAL A 129 -8.81 3.38 -1.60
N TYR A 130 -10.05 3.89 -1.49
CA TYR A 130 -11.09 3.35 -0.59
C TYR A 130 -11.26 1.83 -0.71
N LEU A 131 -11.42 1.32 -1.95
CA LEU A 131 -11.59 -0.12 -2.19
C LEU A 131 -10.38 -0.94 -1.75
N LEU A 132 -9.17 -0.37 -1.84
CA LEU A 132 -7.94 -1.01 -1.40
C LEU A 132 -7.87 -1.08 0.14
N ILE A 133 -8.29 -0.01 0.82
CA ILE A 133 -8.40 0.02 2.28
C ILE A 133 -9.42 -1.00 2.75
N GLU A 134 -10.61 -1.06 2.13
CA GLU A 134 -11.66 -2.04 2.46
C GLU A 134 -11.12 -3.50 2.43
N LYS A 135 -10.24 -3.83 1.47
CA LYS A 135 -9.59 -5.15 1.40
C LYS A 135 -8.71 -5.48 2.61
N LEU A 136 -8.18 -4.48 3.33
CA LEU A 136 -7.41 -4.67 4.57
C LEU A 136 -8.25 -5.28 5.70
N ARG A 137 -9.60 -5.22 5.63
CA ARG A 137 -10.51 -5.87 6.58
C ARG A 137 -10.18 -7.35 6.76
N LEU A 138 -9.77 -8.04 5.69
CA LEU A 138 -9.37 -9.45 5.73
C LEU A 138 -8.10 -9.66 6.57
N LEU A 139 -7.14 -8.71 6.52
CA LEU A 139 -5.93 -8.78 7.35
C LEU A 139 -6.24 -8.54 8.83
N VAL A 140 -7.17 -7.63 9.14
CA VAL A 140 -7.66 -7.40 10.50
C VAL A 140 -8.29 -8.68 11.05
N LEU A 141 -9.20 -9.29 10.30
CA LEU A 141 -9.86 -10.56 10.67
C LEU A 141 -8.85 -11.70 10.86
N ARG A 142 -7.88 -11.83 9.96
CA ARG A 142 -6.80 -12.81 10.09
C ARG A 142 -6.03 -12.63 11.41
N ASN A 143 -5.67 -11.40 11.74
CA ASN A 143 -4.93 -11.10 12.97
C ASN A 143 -5.79 -11.31 14.22
N LEU A 144 -7.08 -11.00 14.15
CA LEU A 144 -8.06 -11.33 15.21
C LEU A 144 -8.12 -12.83 15.46
N PHE A 145 -8.36 -13.63 14.41
CA PHE A 145 -8.42 -15.09 14.55
C PHE A 145 -7.10 -15.70 15.03
N LYS A 146 -5.96 -15.15 14.60
CA LYS A 146 -4.65 -15.57 15.11
C LYS A 146 -4.55 -15.34 16.63
N LYS A 147 -4.98 -14.18 17.14
CA LYS A 147 -4.99 -13.88 18.58
C LYS A 147 -5.93 -14.83 19.33
N VAL A 148 -7.15 -15.03 18.83
CA VAL A 148 -8.12 -15.96 19.44
C VAL A 148 -7.57 -17.38 19.48
N TYR A 149 -6.96 -17.86 18.39
CA TYR A 149 -6.35 -19.19 18.34
C TYR A 149 -5.25 -19.37 19.38
N VAL A 150 -4.36 -18.38 19.55
CA VAL A 150 -3.29 -18.41 20.55
C VAL A 150 -3.84 -18.45 21.97
N VAL A 151 -4.91 -17.70 22.26
CA VAL A 151 -5.56 -17.70 23.59
C VAL A 151 -6.35 -18.98 23.84
N ALA A 152 -7.05 -19.50 22.83
CA ALA A 152 -7.91 -20.68 22.94
C ALA A 152 -7.12 -22.01 22.91
N THR A 153 -5.85 -21.99 22.50
CA THR A 153 -4.99 -23.19 22.44
C THR A 153 -3.81 -23.09 23.43
N PRO A 154 -4.05 -23.01 24.75
CA PRO A 154 -2.96 -22.91 25.73
C PRO A 154 -2.12 -24.19 25.85
N CYS A 155 -2.57 -25.36 25.34
CA CYS A 155 -2.00 -26.67 25.68
C CYS A 155 -1.46 -27.52 24.50
N LEU A 156 -0.89 -26.91 23.45
CA LEU A 156 -0.14 -27.64 22.40
C LEU A 156 1.36 -27.30 22.39
N HIS A 157 1.92 -26.91 23.52
CA HIS A 157 3.36 -27.03 23.76
C HIS A 157 3.64 -28.38 24.42
N PRO A 158 4.17 -29.39 23.71
CA PRO A 158 4.99 -30.38 24.35
C PRO A 158 6.32 -29.70 24.67
N LEU A 159 6.65 -29.59 25.97
CA LEU A 159 7.99 -29.63 26.58
C LEU A 159 8.01 -28.80 27.87
N GLY A 160 8.15 -29.47 29.01
CA GLY A 160 8.60 -28.83 30.25
C GLY A 160 7.95 -29.26 31.57
N CYS A 161 7.52 -30.51 31.74
CA CYS A 161 7.58 -31.13 33.07
C CYS A 161 9.01 -31.69 33.24
N GLY A 162 9.74 -31.16 34.21
CA GLY A 162 11.11 -31.54 34.56
C GLY A 162 11.72 -30.53 35.51
#